data_AF-A0A661DHV6-F1
#
_entry.id   AF-A0A661DHV6-F1
#
_cell.length_a   1.000
_cell.length_b   1.000
_cell.length_c   1.000
_cell.angle_alpha   90.00
_cell.angle_beta   90.00
_cell.angle_gamma   90.00
#
_symmetry.space_group_name_H-M   'P 1'
#
loop_
_entity.id
_entity.type
_entity.pdbx_description
1 polymer ?
#
loop_
_entity_poly.entity_id
_entity_poly.type
_entity_poly.pdbx_seq_one_letter_code
_entity_poly.pdbx_strand_id
1 'polypeptide(L)'
;MKRHAKTYGSTPKQKKNRAARARARYAMEKKVGKEALKGKDVGHKKPLSKGGSNSPSNTKIQSVKSNRGHGMTNGKKANMNKKKKK
;
A
#
# COMPACT_ATOMS: atom_id res chain seq x y z
N MET A 1 -2.45 -23.69 5.62
CA MET A 1 -2.44 -22.21 5.69
C MET A 1 -3.83 -21.61 5.38
N LYS A 2 -4.72 -21.42 6.37
CA LYS A 2 -6.05 -20.77 6.15
C LYS A 2 -6.40 -19.69 7.20
N ARG A 3 -5.54 -19.47 8.20
CA ARG A 3 -5.86 -18.61 9.36
C ARG A 3 -5.73 -17.11 9.08
N HIS A 4 -4.84 -16.69 8.17
CA HIS A 4 -4.56 -15.26 7.92
C HIS A 4 -5.67 -14.54 7.11
N ALA A 5 -6.27 -15.24 6.14
CA ALA A 5 -7.38 -14.70 5.34
C ALA A 5 -8.68 -14.59 6.16
N LYS A 6 -8.95 -15.58 7.02
CA LYS A 6 -10.16 -15.62 7.87
C LYS A 6 -10.18 -14.56 8.97
N THR A 7 -9.02 -14.16 9.50
CA THR A 7 -8.93 -13.27 10.68
C THR A 7 -8.54 -11.83 10.33
N TYR A 8 -7.51 -11.62 9.51
CA TYR A 8 -7.04 -10.28 9.14
C TYR A 8 -7.87 -9.75 7.97
N GLY A 9 -7.80 -10.41 6.81
CA GLY A 9 -8.37 -9.95 5.52
C GLY A 9 -9.89 -9.74 5.50
N SER A 10 -10.62 -10.39 6.41
CA SER A 10 -12.08 -10.36 6.49
C SER A 10 -12.63 -9.24 7.38
N THR A 11 -11.78 -8.53 8.14
CA THR A 11 -12.27 -7.45 9.01
C THR A 11 -12.91 -6.31 8.21
N PRO A 12 -14.02 -5.70 8.68
CA PRO A 12 -14.66 -4.57 8.00
C PRO A 12 -13.68 -3.43 7.70
N LYS A 13 -12.75 -3.16 8.64
CA LYS A 13 -11.69 -2.16 8.48
C LYS A 13 -10.79 -2.44 7.28
N GLN A 14 -10.39 -3.70 7.07
CA GLN A 14 -9.53 -4.06 5.95
C GLN A 14 -10.27 -4.06 4.61
N LYS A 15 -11.54 -4.48 4.60
CA LYS A 15 -12.42 -4.33 3.44
C LYS A 15 -12.56 -2.86 3.05
N LYS A 16 -12.82 -1.95 4.01
CA LYS A 16 -12.87 -0.50 3.78
C LYS A 16 -11.56 0.06 3.25
N ASN A 17 -10.42 -0.33 3.85
CA ASN A 17 -9.10 0.10 3.40
C ASN A 17 -8.72 -0.45 2.01
N ARG A 18 -9.19 -1.64 1.63
CA ARG A 18 -9.02 -2.21 0.29
C ARG A 18 -9.88 -1.45 -0.71
N ALA A 19 -11.16 -1.21 -0.40
CA ALA A 19 -12.06 -0.44 -1.25
C ALA A 19 -11.53 0.99 -1.49
N ALA A 20 -11.00 1.64 -0.45
CA ALA A 20 -10.36 2.95 -0.56
C ALA A 20 -9.19 2.96 -1.57
N ARG A 21 -8.29 1.97 -1.49
CA ARG A 21 -7.18 1.82 -2.43
C ARG A 21 -7.66 1.52 -3.87
N ALA A 22 -8.67 0.67 -4.02
CA ALA A 22 -9.25 0.37 -5.33
C ALA A 22 -9.87 1.61 -5.98
N ARG A 23 -10.62 2.42 -5.20
CA ARG A 23 -11.17 3.70 -5.67
C ARG A 23 -10.09 4.68 -6.09
N ALA A 24 -9.01 4.79 -5.32
CA ALA A 24 -7.87 5.62 -5.69
C ALA A 24 -7.22 5.16 -7.00
N ARG A 25 -7.07 3.84 -7.20
CA ARG A 25 -6.55 3.29 -8.47
C ARG A 25 -7.48 3.61 -9.64
N TYR A 26 -8.79 3.38 -9.48
CA TYR A 26 -9.78 3.67 -10.51
C TYR A 26 -9.81 5.16 -10.91
N ALA A 27 -9.76 6.06 -9.93
CA ALA A 27 -9.72 7.51 -10.19
C ALA A 27 -8.47 7.92 -10.96
N MET A 28 -7.31 7.34 -10.64
CA MET A 28 -6.08 7.59 -11.39
C MET A 28 -6.15 6.98 -12.78
N GLU A 29 -6.71 5.77 -12.94
CA GLU A 29 -6.89 5.12 -14.23
C GLU A 29 -7.76 5.94 -15.17
N LYS A 30 -8.85 6.53 -14.66
CA LYS A 30 -9.69 7.45 -15.42
C LYS A 30 -8.95 8.74 -15.81
N LYS A 31 -8.01 9.20 -15.00
CA LYS A 31 -7.27 10.47 -15.22
C LYS A 31 -6.09 10.32 -16.18
N VAL A 32 -5.30 9.26 -16.04
CA VAL A 32 -4.04 9.07 -16.78
C VAL A 32 -4.11 7.98 -17.85
N GLY A 33 -5.20 7.21 -17.89
CA GLY A 33 -5.33 6.04 -18.74
C GLY A 33 -4.68 4.78 -18.15
N LYS A 34 -5.15 3.62 -18.64
CA LYS A 34 -4.63 2.29 -18.23
C LYS A 34 -3.16 2.11 -18.58
N GLU A 35 -2.70 2.70 -19.68
CA GLU A 35 -1.32 2.57 -20.16
C GLU A 35 -0.31 3.20 -19.21
N ALA A 36 -0.62 4.38 -18.68
CA ALA A 36 0.23 5.06 -17.70
C ALA A 36 0.34 4.28 -16.37
N LEU A 37 -0.59 3.36 -16.10
CA LEU A 37 -0.59 2.46 -14.94
C LEU A 37 0.02 1.09 -15.23
N LYS A 38 0.34 0.76 -16.48
CA LYS A 38 0.96 -0.51 -16.84
C LYS A 38 2.35 -0.58 -16.21
N GLY A 39 2.57 -1.57 -15.34
CA GLY A 39 3.83 -1.73 -14.61
C GLY A 39 4.07 -0.70 -13.48
N LYS A 40 3.06 0.12 -13.15
CA LYS A 40 3.13 1.11 -12.07
C LYS A 40 2.02 0.88 -11.03
N ASP A 41 2.29 1.30 -9.80
CA ASP A 41 1.34 1.24 -8.69
C ASP A 41 0.90 2.66 -8.29
N VAL A 42 -0.33 2.78 -7.78
CA VAL A 42 -0.82 4.01 -7.15
C VAL A 42 -0.50 3.95 -5.67
N GLY A 43 0.49 4.75 -5.26
CA GLY A 43 0.89 4.93 -3.87
C GLY A 43 0.19 6.14 -3.24
N HIS A 44 0.02 6.10 -1.92
CA HIS A 44 -0.36 7.27 -1.13
C HIS A 44 0.89 7.96 -0.60
N LYS A 45 1.00 9.29 -0.69
CA LYS A 45 2.09 10.07 -0.07
C LYS A 45 2.04 9.92 1.45
N LYS A 46 0.87 10.15 2.04
CA LYS A 46 0.53 9.85 3.43
C LYS A 46 -0.37 8.62 3.46
N PRO A 47 0.03 7.51 4.12
CA PRO A 47 -0.78 6.29 4.14
C PRO A 47 -2.10 6.51 4.86
N LEU A 48 -3.16 5.80 4.43
CA LEU A 48 -4.50 5.89 5.04
C LEU A 48 -4.49 5.58 6.54
N SER A 49 -3.60 4.69 6.99
CA SER A 49 -3.44 4.34 8.41
C SER A 49 -2.89 5.49 9.27
N LYS A 50 -2.20 6.47 8.67
CA LYS A 50 -1.66 7.65 9.35
C LYS A 50 -2.51 8.90 9.11
N GLY A 51 -3.76 8.75 8.64
CA GLY A 51 -4.65 9.88 8.36
C GLY A 51 -4.47 10.51 6.97
N GLY A 52 -3.99 9.75 5.98
CA GLY A 52 -4.03 10.18 4.58
C GLY A 52 -5.43 10.07 3.96
N SER A 53 -5.61 10.68 2.79
CA SER A 53 -6.86 10.64 2.01
C SER A 53 -6.70 9.95 0.65
N ASN A 54 -7.80 9.67 -0.05
CA ASN A 54 -7.78 9.23 -1.45
C ASN A 54 -7.78 10.41 -2.45
N SER A 55 -7.57 11.63 -1.97
CA SER A 55 -7.56 12.81 -2.83
C SER A 55 -6.43 12.69 -3.87
N PRO A 56 -6.63 13.23 -5.09
CA PRO A 56 -5.60 13.23 -6.13
C PRO A 56 -4.26 13.83 -5.67
N SER A 57 -4.31 14.79 -4.74
CA SER A 57 -3.13 15.42 -4.13
C SER A 57 -2.29 14.45 -3.27
N ASN A 58 -2.92 13.41 -2.69
CA ASN A 58 -2.27 12.40 -1.86
C ASN A 58 -1.94 11.11 -2.65
N THR A 59 -2.49 10.91 -3.84
CA THR A 59 -2.16 9.75 -4.70
C THR A 59 -1.04 10.07 -5.67
N LYS A 60 -0.10 9.14 -5.87
CA LYS A 60 0.99 9.26 -6.84
C LYS A 60 1.16 7.95 -7.61
N ILE A 61 1.48 8.05 -8.90
CA ILE A 61 1.89 6.89 -9.70
C ILE A 61 3.38 6.67 -9.44
N GLN A 62 3.73 5.45 -9.04
CA GLN A 62 5.11 5.09 -8.73
C GLN A 62 5.45 3.73 -9.36
N SER A 63 6.74 3.46 -9.53
CA SER A 63 7.18 2.12 -9.88
C SER A 63 6.81 1.13 -8.77
N VAL A 64 6.52 -0.11 -9.17
CA VAL A 64 6.20 -1.21 -8.26
C VAL A 64 7.29 -1.37 -7.17
N LYS A 65 8.56 -1.28 -7.56
CA LYS A 65 9.71 -1.38 -6.65
C LYS A 65 9.70 -0.29 -5.58
N SER A 66 9.41 0.96 -5.98
CA SER A 66 9.37 2.10 -5.05
C SER A 66 8.20 2.00 -4.08
N ASN A 67 7.00 1.65 -4.57
CA ASN A 67 5.80 1.59 -3.73
C ASN A 67 5.82 0.41 -2.76
N ARG A 68 6.19 -0.80 -3.23
CA ARG A 68 6.25 -2.01 -2.39
C ARG A 68 7.45 -2.01 -1.45
N GLY A 69 8.53 -1.32 -1.82
CA GLY A 69 9.73 -1.15 -1.01
C GLY A 69 9.64 -0.02 0.03
N HIS A 70 8.58 0.79 0.05
CA HIS A 70 8.46 1.93 0.96
C HIS A 70 8.28 1.47 2.42
N GLY A 71 9.41 1.32 3.12
CA GLY A 71 9.47 0.75 4.48
C GLY A 71 10.48 -0.40 4.62
N MET A 72 10.95 -0.96 3.50
CA MET A 72 12.20 -1.71 3.47
C MET A 72 13.30 -0.70 3.22
N THR A 73 14.11 -0.44 4.26
CA THR A 73 15.31 0.38 4.15
C THR A 73 16.11 -0.11 2.94
N ASN A 74 16.49 0.82 2.06
CA ASN A 74 17.59 0.60 1.15
C ASN A 74 18.79 0.16 2.02
N GLY A 75 19.17 -1.11 1.95
CA GLY A 75 20.45 -1.59 2.48
C GLY A 75 20.51 -2.16 3.90
N LYS A 76 19.51 -2.04 4.79
CA LYS A 76 19.53 -2.79 6.07
C LYS A 76 18.54 -3.95 5.97
N LYS A 77 19.06 -5.16 5.72
CA LYS A 77 18.33 -6.39 6.06
C LYS A 77 17.78 -6.19 7.48
N ALA A 78 16.47 -6.30 7.66
CA ALA A 78 15.88 -6.31 8.99
C ALA A 78 16.63 -7.38 9.78
N ASN A 79 17.50 -6.97 10.70
CA ASN A 79 18.29 -7.89 11.49
C ASN A 79 17.31 -8.53 12.49
N MET A 80 16.61 -9.57 12.04
CA MET A 80 15.58 -10.32 12.77
C MET A 80 16.20 -11.20 13.88
N ASN A 81 17.19 -10.67 14.59
CA ASN A 81 17.80 -11.35 15.73
C ASN A 81 18.34 -10.36 16.76
N LYS A 82 17.51 -9.42 17.24
CA LYS A 82 17.72 -8.87 18.58
C LYS A 82 16.87 -9.66 19.57
N LYS A 83 17.43 -10.82 19.93
CA LYS A 83 17.06 -11.60 21.12
C LYS A 83 16.80 -10.65 22.29
N LYS A 84 15.66 -10.83 22.94
CA LYS A 84 15.45 -10.46 24.33
C LYS A 84 16.66 -10.94 25.14
N LYS A 85 17.48 -10.02 25.65
CA LYS A 85 18.34 -10.23 26.82
C LYS A 85 17.82 -9.22 27.84
N LYS A 86 16.97 -9.73 28.73
CA LYS A 86 17.17 -9.80 30.18
C LYS A 86 17.14 -8.41 30.78
#